data_AF-A0A943S9B3-F1
#
_entry.id   AF-A0A943S9B3-F1
#
_cell.length_a   1.000
_cell.length_b   1.000
_cell.length_c   1.000
_cell.angle_alpha   90.00
_cell.angle_beta   90.00
_cell.angle_gamma   90.00
#
_symmetry.space_group_name_H-M   'P 1'
#
loop_
_entity.id
_entity.type
_entity.pdbx_description
1 polymer ?
#
loop_
_entity_poly.entity_id
_entity_poly.type
_entity_poly.pdbx_seq_one_letter_code
_entity_poly.pdbx_strand_id
1 'polypeptide(L)'
;MGKKSVEDMINEIEIYIDSCKFAAFSSDRIVVPKSELQALLKELKLKLPSDLERSKKIMRNKEGIMTDARTRAEAIVAEANDQAQKMVEESEIVTLANLQAEEILRQANMERNSIIEQANAEATEIRLGMMEYTTGMLNDIEKYIQTTMEVEKTNYENLIESLQNNIAVIGANRSEIEEQHEAMLRAQETEITPEPQYVDSAFAPQENYEEQASYAQPGQEEENIQPAPKNVPAESEDDEVFEYEDEEDDLFGE
;
A
#
# COMPACT_ATOMS: atom_id res chain seq x y z
N MET A 1 -53.16 -78.04 42.25
CA MET A 1 -53.59 -76.99 43.19
C MET A 1 -52.88 -75.70 42.82
N GLY A 2 -53.59 -74.58 42.70
CA GLY A 2 -52.95 -73.27 42.56
C GLY A 2 -52.24 -72.90 43.87
N LYS A 3 -51.10 -72.19 43.78
CA LYS A 3 -50.51 -71.57 44.97
C LYS A 3 -51.33 -70.32 45.28
N LYS A 4 -52.01 -70.28 46.43
CA LYS A 4 -52.56 -69.02 46.97
C LYS A 4 -51.45 -67.98 47.01
N SER A 5 -51.68 -66.83 46.38
CA SER A 5 -50.79 -65.68 46.37
C SER A 5 -50.70 -65.04 47.76
N VAL A 6 -49.77 -64.10 47.95
CA VAL A 6 -49.65 -63.37 49.22
C VAL A 6 -50.91 -62.52 49.46
N GLU A 7 -51.46 -61.95 48.39
CA GLU A 7 -52.72 -61.20 48.35
C GLU A 7 -53.91 -62.08 48.72
N ASP A 8 -54.05 -63.27 48.11
CA ASP A 8 -55.13 -64.23 48.43
C ASP A 8 -55.18 -64.57 49.93
N MET A 9 -54.00 -64.65 50.57
CA MET A 9 -53.87 -65.01 51.98
C MET A 9 -54.07 -63.84 52.93
N ILE A 10 -53.83 -62.61 52.47
CA ILE A 10 -54.24 -61.40 53.19
C ILE A 10 -55.77 -61.31 53.16
N ASN A 11 -56.38 -61.44 51.97
CA ASN A 11 -57.84 -61.48 51.80
C ASN A 11 -58.51 -62.59 52.64
N GLU A 12 -57.89 -63.78 52.72
CA GLU A 12 -58.38 -64.88 53.54
C GLU A 12 -58.31 -64.57 55.05
N ILE A 13 -57.29 -63.83 55.50
CA ILE A 13 -57.18 -63.37 56.90
C ILE A 13 -58.20 -62.26 57.19
N GLU A 14 -58.44 -61.34 56.25
CA GLU A 14 -59.45 -60.28 56.37
C GLU A 14 -60.87 -60.88 56.47
N ILE A 15 -61.23 -61.77 55.54
CA ILE A 15 -62.52 -62.50 55.57
C ILE A 15 -62.68 -63.32 56.85
N TYR A 16 -61.61 -63.95 57.35
CA TYR A 16 -61.64 -64.68 58.60
C TYR A 16 -61.85 -63.76 59.82
N ILE A 17 -61.20 -62.59 59.84
CA ILE A 17 -61.40 -61.55 60.87
C ILE A 17 -62.84 -61.03 60.86
N ASP A 18 -63.39 -60.70 59.69
CA ASP A 18 -64.77 -60.22 59.54
C ASP A 18 -65.82 -61.29 59.94
N SER A 19 -65.49 -62.58 59.79
CA SER A 19 -66.35 -63.69 60.20
C SER A 19 -66.37 -63.95 61.72
N CYS A 20 -65.44 -63.35 62.48
CA CYS A 20 -65.32 -63.61 63.91
C CYS A 20 -66.40 -62.91 64.74
N LYS A 21 -66.87 -63.59 65.80
CA LYS A 21 -67.91 -63.03 66.67
C LYS A 21 -67.37 -61.91 67.57
N PHE A 22 -68.15 -60.85 67.70
CA PHE A 22 -67.92 -59.81 68.70
C PHE A 22 -67.91 -60.37 70.13
N ALA A 23 -67.07 -59.79 70.97
CA ALA A 23 -67.05 -60.03 72.41
C ALA A 23 -68.36 -59.53 73.04
N ALA A 24 -68.81 -60.20 74.11
CA ALA A 24 -70.02 -59.81 74.81
C ALA A 24 -69.97 -58.33 75.23
N PHE A 25 -71.01 -57.58 74.85
CA PHE A 25 -71.16 -56.15 75.12
C PHE A 25 -70.13 -55.21 74.44
N SER A 26 -69.49 -55.63 73.34
CA SER A 26 -68.62 -54.77 72.52
C SER A 26 -69.02 -54.78 71.04
N SER A 27 -68.94 -53.62 70.38
CA SER A 27 -69.14 -53.43 68.94
C SER A 27 -67.83 -53.30 68.14
N ASP A 28 -66.68 -53.43 68.81
CA ASP A 28 -65.35 -53.12 68.28
C ASP A 28 -64.34 -54.25 68.55
N ARG A 29 -64.58 -55.07 69.58
CA ARG A 29 -63.68 -56.16 69.97
C ARG A 29 -64.24 -57.50 69.50
N ILE A 30 -63.51 -58.22 68.66
CA ILE A 30 -63.81 -59.60 68.23
C ILE A 30 -63.09 -60.65 69.09
N VAL A 31 -63.66 -61.86 69.16
CA VAL A 31 -63.08 -63.03 69.83
C VAL A 31 -62.62 -64.04 68.78
N VAL A 32 -61.31 -64.13 68.58
CA VAL A 32 -60.71 -64.96 67.52
C VAL A 32 -60.09 -66.24 68.08
N PRO A 33 -60.37 -67.43 67.50
CA PRO A 33 -59.63 -68.66 67.79
C PRO A 33 -58.12 -68.52 67.52
N LYS A 34 -57.34 -68.44 68.60
CA LYS A 34 -55.90 -68.16 68.56
C LYS A 34 -55.11 -69.12 67.67
N SER A 35 -55.43 -70.41 67.71
CA SER A 35 -54.73 -71.46 66.96
C SER A 35 -54.84 -71.29 65.44
N GLU A 36 -56.00 -70.85 64.96
CA GLU A 36 -56.34 -70.76 63.54
C GLU A 36 -55.80 -69.47 62.93
N LEU A 37 -55.96 -68.33 63.61
CA LEU A 37 -55.29 -67.07 63.23
C LEU A 37 -53.75 -67.23 63.23
N GLN A 38 -53.18 -67.95 64.21
CA GLN A 38 -51.74 -68.23 64.22
C GLN A 38 -51.30 -69.18 63.10
N ALA A 39 -52.18 -70.05 62.58
CA ALA A 39 -51.87 -70.88 61.42
C ALA A 39 -51.80 -70.03 60.13
N LEU A 40 -52.83 -69.21 59.87
CA LEU A 40 -52.89 -68.31 58.72
C LEU A 40 -51.71 -67.33 58.70
N LEU A 41 -51.44 -66.64 59.81
CA LEU A 41 -50.31 -65.72 59.95
C LEU A 41 -48.95 -66.41 59.79
N LYS A 42 -48.82 -67.69 60.20
CA LYS A 42 -47.60 -68.47 60.02
C LYS A 42 -47.38 -68.86 58.57
N GLU A 43 -48.42 -69.21 57.82
CA GLU A 43 -48.31 -69.50 56.38
C GLU A 43 -47.97 -68.23 55.59
N LEU A 44 -48.64 -67.10 55.89
CA LEU A 44 -48.33 -65.79 55.30
C LEU A 44 -46.86 -65.41 55.55
N LYS A 45 -46.39 -65.51 56.80
CA LYS A 45 -45.00 -65.23 57.18
C LYS A 45 -43.96 -66.16 56.52
N LEU A 46 -44.36 -67.37 56.08
CA LEU A 46 -43.49 -68.28 55.35
C LEU A 46 -43.35 -67.88 53.87
N LYS A 47 -44.45 -67.48 53.22
CA LYS A 47 -44.49 -67.16 51.78
C LYS A 47 -44.00 -65.75 51.45
N LEU A 48 -44.40 -64.75 52.26
CA LEU A 48 -44.15 -63.33 51.98
C LEU A 48 -42.66 -63.00 51.73
N PRO A 49 -41.67 -63.55 52.48
CA PRO A 49 -40.25 -63.34 52.18
C PRO A 49 -39.86 -63.87 50.79
N SER A 50 -40.34 -65.06 50.41
CA SER A 50 -39.96 -65.73 49.17
C SER A 50 -40.49 -65.02 47.91
N ASP A 51 -41.69 -64.45 47.98
CA ASP A 51 -42.25 -63.70 46.85
C ASP A 51 -41.70 -62.27 46.78
N LEU A 52 -41.35 -61.66 47.92
CA LEU A 52 -40.57 -60.42 47.96
C LEU A 52 -39.17 -60.58 47.33
N GLU A 53 -38.47 -61.70 47.59
CA GLU A 53 -37.20 -62.01 46.92
C GLU A 53 -37.36 -62.24 45.42
N ARG A 54 -38.43 -62.95 45.01
CA ARG A 54 -38.78 -63.14 43.60
C ARG A 54 -39.04 -61.81 42.90
N SER A 55 -39.82 -60.91 43.51
CA SER A 55 -40.09 -59.56 43.00
C SER A 55 -38.80 -58.74 42.89
N LYS A 56 -37.95 -58.72 43.92
CA LYS A 56 -36.61 -58.07 43.89
C LYS A 56 -35.71 -58.64 42.79
N LYS A 57 -35.75 -59.95 42.53
CA LYS A 57 -35.00 -60.57 41.43
C LYS A 57 -35.54 -60.14 40.06
N ILE A 58 -36.86 -60.03 39.89
CA ILE A 58 -37.49 -59.53 38.67
C ILE A 58 -37.08 -58.06 38.41
N MET A 59 -37.06 -57.21 39.45
CA MET A 59 -36.64 -55.81 39.31
C MET A 59 -35.16 -55.68 38.91
N ARG A 60 -34.24 -56.37 39.59
CA ARG A 60 -32.81 -56.38 39.21
C ARG A 60 -32.59 -56.88 37.78
N ASN A 61 -33.30 -57.94 37.37
CA ASN A 61 -33.24 -58.44 36.00
C ASN A 61 -33.75 -57.39 34.99
N LYS A 62 -34.85 -56.69 35.31
CA LYS A 62 -35.39 -55.60 34.49
C LYS A 62 -34.39 -54.43 34.40
N GLU A 63 -33.80 -54.01 35.51
CA GLU A 63 -32.79 -52.93 35.56
C GLU A 63 -31.56 -53.27 34.72
N GLY A 64 -31.07 -54.51 34.79
CA GLY A 64 -30.00 -55.02 33.94
C GLY A 64 -30.35 -54.96 32.45
N ILE A 65 -31.53 -55.48 32.06
CA ILE A 65 -32.01 -55.45 30.67
C ILE A 65 -32.19 -54.01 30.16
N MET A 66 -32.73 -53.10 30.98
CA MET A 66 -32.92 -51.69 30.61
C MET A 66 -31.59 -50.94 30.46
N THR A 67 -30.55 -51.31 31.23
CA THR A 67 -29.22 -50.73 31.12
C THR A 67 -28.49 -51.25 29.87
N ASP A 68 -28.49 -52.55 29.67
CA ASP A 68 -27.95 -53.21 28.46
C ASP A 68 -28.61 -52.67 27.17
N ALA A 69 -29.94 -52.52 27.17
CA ALA A 69 -30.67 -51.92 26.05
C ALA A 69 -30.30 -50.44 25.80
N ARG A 70 -30.03 -49.65 26.84
CA ARG A 70 -29.56 -48.26 26.71
C ARG A 70 -28.15 -48.20 26.12
N THR A 71 -27.20 -48.93 26.70
CA THR A 71 -25.82 -48.96 26.22
C THR A 71 -25.72 -49.46 24.77
N ARG A 72 -26.56 -50.41 24.35
CA ARG A 72 -26.67 -50.81 22.94
C ARG A 72 -27.26 -49.72 22.05
N ALA A 73 -28.30 -49.02 22.50
CA ALA A 73 -28.89 -47.91 21.73
C ALA A 73 -27.89 -46.75 21.58
N GLU A 74 -27.17 -46.41 22.65
CA GLU A 74 -26.09 -45.41 22.66
C GLU A 74 -24.96 -45.80 21.70
N ALA A 75 -24.52 -47.07 21.72
CA ALA A 75 -23.52 -47.59 20.78
C ALA A 75 -23.98 -47.54 19.32
N ILE A 76 -25.23 -47.95 19.03
CA ILE A 76 -25.81 -47.90 17.68
C ILE A 76 -25.91 -46.45 17.18
N VAL A 77 -26.27 -45.50 18.03
CA VAL A 77 -26.31 -44.07 17.66
C VAL A 77 -24.90 -43.53 17.40
N ALA A 78 -23.90 -43.91 18.21
CA ALA A 78 -22.52 -43.51 17.98
C ALA A 78 -21.96 -44.09 16.66
N GLU A 79 -22.19 -45.37 16.38
CA GLU A 79 -21.79 -46.02 15.13
C GLU A 79 -22.49 -45.42 13.91
N ALA A 80 -23.80 -45.15 14.00
CA ALA A 80 -24.55 -44.52 12.92
C ALA A 80 -24.06 -43.09 12.62
N ASN A 81 -23.65 -42.32 13.63
CA ASN A 81 -23.08 -40.98 13.44
C ASN A 81 -21.68 -41.05 12.79
N ASP A 82 -20.82 -41.98 13.20
CA ASP A 82 -19.50 -42.20 12.60
C ASP A 82 -19.60 -42.66 11.12
N GLN A 83 -20.52 -43.57 10.82
CA GLN A 83 -20.81 -43.98 9.44
C GLN A 83 -21.41 -42.84 8.61
N ALA A 84 -22.30 -42.02 9.17
CA ALA A 84 -22.88 -40.87 8.49
C ALA A 84 -21.83 -39.79 8.18
N GLN A 85 -20.90 -39.52 9.11
CA GLN A 85 -19.80 -38.59 8.89
C GLN A 85 -18.87 -39.09 7.77
N LYS A 86 -18.45 -40.37 7.82
CA LYS A 86 -17.63 -40.98 6.76
C LYS A 86 -18.32 -40.96 5.40
N MET A 87 -19.63 -41.23 5.34
CA MET A 87 -20.41 -41.16 4.10
C MET A 87 -20.51 -39.74 3.52
N VAL A 88 -20.39 -38.70 4.35
CA VAL A 88 -20.28 -37.30 3.89
C VAL A 88 -18.86 -36.98 3.43
N GLU A 89 -17.83 -37.38 4.17
CA GLU A 89 -16.42 -37.15 3.83
C GLU A 89 -15.99 -37.90 2.55
N GLU A 90 -16.43 -39.15 2.39
CA GLU A 90 -16.25 -39.98 1.18
C GLU A 90 -17.25 -39.61 0.05
N SER A 91 -18.12 -38.61 0.26
CA SER A 91 -19.13 -38.26 -0.73
C SER A 91 -18.49 -37.65 -1.99
N GLU A 92 -18.96 -38.10 -3.16
CA GLU A 92 -18.69 -37.48 -4.45
C GLU A 92 -19.03 -35.97 -4.44
N ILE A 93 -20.02 -35.55 -3.64
CA ILE A 93 -20.42 -34.14 -3.48
C ILE A 93 -19.29 -33.31 -2.84
N VAL A 94 -18.61 -33.82 -1.81
CA VAL A 94 -17.48 -33.11 -1.16
C VAL A 94 -16.27 -33.06 -2.09
N THR A 95 -15.98 -34.16 -2.79
CA THR A 95 -14.91 -34.20 -3.80
C THR A 95 -15.18 -33.20 -4.94
N LEU A 96 -16.42 -33.15 -5.46
CA LEU A 96 -16.84 -32.22 -6.50
C LEU A 96 -16.83 -30.77 -6.03
N ALA A 97 -17.23 -30.50 -4.78
CA ALA A 97 -17.15 -29.17 -4.18
C ALA A 97 -15.69 -28.68 -4.05
N ASN A 98 -14.75 -29.57 -3.67
CA ASN A 98 -13.33 -29.24 -3.63
C ASN A 98 -12.77 -28.95 -5.04
N LEU A 99 -13.08 -29.77 -6.03
CA LEU A 99 -12.70 -29.53 -7.43
C LEU A 99 -13.28 -28.22 -7.98
N GLN A 100 -14.52 -27.87 -7.62
CA GLN A 100 -15.14 -26.61 -7.99
C GLN A 100 -14.48 -25.42 -7.28
N ALA A 101 -14.07 -25.56 -6.01
CA ALA A 101 -13.33 -24.54 -5.29
C ALA A 101 -11.93 -24.31 -5.87
N GLU A 102 -11.21 -25.39 -6.23
CA GLU A 102 -9.92 -25.31 -6.93
C GLU A 102 -10.05 -24.62 -8.30
N GLU A 103 -11.10 -24.92 -9.08
CA GLU A 103 -11.36 -24.27 -10.36
C GLU A 103 -11.68 -22.77 -10.20
N ILE A 104 -12.50 -22.40 -9.21
CA ILE A 104 -12.78 -20.99 -8.88
C ILE A 104 -11.49 -20.26 -8.46
N LEU A 105 -10.66 -20.88 -7.62
CA LEU A 105 -9.36 -20.33 -7.23
C LEU A 105 -8.41 -20.20 -8.44
N ARG A 106 -8.40 -21.18 -9.35
CA ARG A 106 -7.59 -21.15 -10.58
C ARG A 106 -8.03 -20.00 -11.50
N GLN A 107 -9.34 -19.85 -11.70
CA GLN A 107 -9.91 -18.74 -12.49
C GLN A 107 -9.58 -17.38 -11.86
N ALA A 108 -9.83 -17.20 -10.56
CA ALA A 108 -9.53 -15.95 -9.86
C ALA A 108 -8.04 -15.58 -9.88
N ASN A 109 -7.13 -16.57 -9.81
CA ASN A 109 -5.69 -16.35 -9.98
C ASN A 109 -5.33 -15.90 -11.41
N MET A 110 -5.99 -16.46 -12.43
CA MET A 110 -5.79 -16.04 -13.83
C MET A 110 -6.33 -14.63 -14.09
N GLU A 111 -7.54 -14.32 -13.61
CA GLU A 111 -8.14 -12.99 -13.73
C GLU A 111 -7.31 -11.93 -13.01
N ARG A 112 -6.86 -12.19 -11.77
CA ARG A 112 -5.93 -11.30 -11.05
C ARG A 112 -4.65 -11.06 -11.84
N ASN A 113 -4.03 -12.11 -12.38
CA ASN A 113 -2.79 -11.96 -13.15
C ASN A 113 -3.02 -11.15 -14.43
N SER A 114 -4.14 -11.36 -15.13
CA SER A 114 -4.52 -10.57 -16.31
C SER A 114 -4.75 -9.09 -15.98
N ILE A 115 -5.36 -8.79 -14.82
CA ILE A 115 -5.56 -7.41 -14.35
C ILE A 115 -4.22 -6.75 -14.02
N ILE A 116 -3.28 -7.48 -13.40
CA ILE A 116 -1.92 -6.97 -13.11
C ILE A 116 -1.14 -6.73 -14.40
N GLU A 117 -1.23 -7.63 -15.38
CA GLU A 117 -0.58 -7.47 -16.69
C GLU A 117 -1.14 -6.25 -17.45
N GLN A 118 -2.47 -6.11 -17.49
CA GLN A 118 -3.14 -4.96 -18.10
C GLN A 118 -2.76 -3.64 -17.41
N ALA A 119 -2.81 -3.58 -16.07
CA ALA A 119 -2.46 -2.37 -15.32
C ALA A 119 -0.99 -1.96 -15.50
N ASN A 120 -0.07 -2.92 -15.63
CA ASN A 120 1.34 -2.63 -15.94
C ASN A 120 1.52 -2.13 -17.39
N ALA A 121 0.74 -2.64 -18.35
CA ALA A 121 0.74 -2.15 -19.72
C ALA A 121 0.20 -0.71 -19.79
N GLU A 122 -0.97 -0.45 -19.21
CA GLU A 122 -1.59 0.89 -19.13
C GLU A 122 -0.68 1.91 -18.43
N ALA A 123 -0.06 1.53 -17.29
CA ALA A 123 0.89 2.39 -16.59
C ALA A 123 2.15 2.69 -17.44
N THR A 124 2.59 1.72 -18.26
CA THR A 124 3.72 1.91 -19.19
C THR A 124 3.36 2.82 -20.36
N GLU A 125 2.16 2.67 -20.92
CA GLU A 125 1.61 3.54 -21.98
C GLU A 125 1.46 4.99 -21.49
N ILE A 126 0.84 5.19 -20.33
CA ILE A 126 0.69 6.51 -19.70
C ILE A 126 2.08 7.14 -19.44
N ARG A 127 3.03 6.37 -18.92
CA ARG A 127 4.41 6.87 -18.69
C ARG A 127 5.08 7.28 -20.00
N LEU A 128 4.93 6.51 -21.08
CA LEU A 128 5.49 6.84 -22.39
C LEU A 128 4.85 8.11 -22.97
N GLY A 129 3.53 8.21 -22.97
CA GLY A 129 2.82 9.42 -23.44
C GLY A 129 3.18 10.68 -22.64
N MET A 130 3.43 10.55 -21.33
CA MET A 130 3.94 11.64 -20.49
C MET A 130 5.40 12.01 -20.80
N MET A 131 6.25 11.04 -21.14
CA MET A 131 7.63 11.31 -21.62
C MET A 131 7.64 11.99 -22.99
N GLU A 132 6.78 11.58 -23.91
CA GLU A 132 6.61 12.23 -25.22
C GLU A 132 6.08 13.66 -25.07
N TYR A 133 5.05 13.88 -24.23
CA TYR A 133 4.50 15.21 -23.96
C TYR A 133 5.52 16.16 -23.32
N THR A 134 6.27 15.71 -22.30
CA THR A 134 7.29 16.52 -21.65
C THR A 134 8.48 16.80 -22.57
N THR A 135 8.86 15.83 -23.41
CA THR A 135 9.88 16.03 -24.47
C THR A 135 9.42 17.07 -25.50
N GLY A 136 8.14 17.02 -25.93
CA GLY A 136 7.55 18.03 -26.80
C GLY A 136 7.61 19.44 -26.20
N MET A 137 7.21 19.58 -24.93
CA MET A 137 7.30 20.84 -24.19
C MET A 137 8.74 21.37 -24.07
N LEU A 138 9.72 20.48 -23.83
CA LEU A 138 11.13 20.86 -23.79
C LEU A 138 11.65 21.32 -25.15
N ASN A 139 11.25 20.67 -26.25
CA ASN A 139 11.61 21.09 -27.61
C ASN A 139 11.01 22.47 -27.97
N ASP A 140 9.77 22.75 -27.56
CA ASP A 140 9.15 24.06 -27.76
C ASP A 140 9.82 25.16 -26.93
N ILE A 141 10.24 24.85 -25.69
CA ILE A 141 11.04 25.75 -24.84
C ILE A 141 12.42 26.01 -25.47
N GLU A 142 13.11 24.97 -25.97
CA GLU A 142 14.40 25.13 -26.64
C GLU A 142 14.26 26.05 -27.87
N LYS A 143 13.27 25.78 -28.72
CA LYS A 143 12.97 26.59 -29.91
C LYS A 143 12.63 28.05 -29.56
N TYR A 144 11.89 28.29 -28.47
CA TYR A 144 11.61 29.63 -27.98
C TYR A 144 12.91 30.36 -27.53
N ILE A 145 13.79 29.66 -26.82
CA ILE A 145 15.10 30.20 -26.41
C ILE A 145 15.99 30.49 -27.62
N GLN A 146 16.08 29.57 -28.59
CA GLN A 146 16.82 29.76 -29.84
C GLN A 146 16.32 31.00 -30.61
N THR A 147 15.00 31.12 -30.78
CA THR A 147 14.37 32.27 -31.47
C THR A 147 14.64 33.58 -30.73
N THR A 148 14.53 33.57 -29.40
CA THR A 148 14.81 34.76 -28.57
C THR A 148 16.28 35.17 -28.65
N MET A 149 17.21 34.21 -28.64
CA MET A 149 18.64 34.46 -28.76
C MET A 149 19.02 35.04 -30.13
N GLU A 150 18.37 34.61 -31.22
CA GLU A 150 18.58 35.17 -32.57
C GLU A 150 18.05 36.61 -32.66
N VAL A 151 16.84 36.87 -32.16
CA VAL A 151 16.27 38.23 -32.09
C VAL A 151 17.16 39.17 -31.27
N GLU A 152 17.60 38.74 -30.09
CA GLU A 152 18.48 39.55 -29.23
C GLU A 152 19.84 39.79 -29.88
N LYS A 153 20.42 38.79 -30.56
CA LYS A 153 21.67 38.96 -31.33
C LYS A 153 21.51 40.07 -32.38
N THR A 154 20.43 40.07 -33.16
CA THR A 154 20.15 41.14 -34.13
C THR A 154 19.86 42.49 -33.46
N ASN A 155 19.22 42.52 -32.28
CA ASN A 155 19.06 43.75 -31.50
C ASN A 155 20.41 44.35 -31.07
N TYR A 156 21.38 43.52 -30.63
CA TYR A 156 22.73 43.97 -30.30
C TYR A 156 23.52 44.42 -31.54
N GLU A 157 23.39 43.71 -32.67
CA GLU A 157 24.02 44.10 -33.95
C GLU A 157 23.54 45.49 -34.40
N ASN A 158 22.22 45.74 -34.39
CA ASN A 158 21.62 47.05 -34.69
C ASN A 158 22.07 48.15 -33.71
N LEU A 159 22.20 47.84 -32.42
CA LEU A 159 22.68 48.79 -31.42
C LEU A 159 24.16 49.16 -31.64
N ILE A 160 25.00 48.17 -31.98
CA ILE A 160 26.42 48.39 -32.30
C ILE A 160 26.55 49.26 -33.55
N GLU A 161 25.78 48.98 -34.61
CA GLU A 161 25.78 49.81 -35.83
C GLU A 161 25.34 51.26 -35.52
N SER A 162 24.29 51.44 -34.73
CA SER A 162 23.84 52.77 -34.29
C SER A 162 24.91 53.53 -33.51
N LEU A 163 25.62 52.87 -32.60
CA LEU A 163 26.73 53.48 -31.86
C LEU A 163 27.93 53.82 -32.76
N GLN A 164 28.26 52.96 -33.72
CA GLN A 164 29.31 53.23 -34.73
C GLN A 164 28.95 54.43 -35.62
N ASN A 165 27.70 54.51 -36.09
CA ASN A 165 27.19 55.65 -36.86
C ASN A 165 27.25 56.95 -36.06
N ASN A 166 26.90 56.93 -34.77
CA ASN A 166 27.04 58.10 -33.88
C ASN A 166 28.52 58.52 -33.72
N ILE A 167 29.45 57.58 -33.59
CA ILE A 167 30.90 57.87 -33.54
C ILE A 167 31.38 58.51 -34.84
N ALA A 168 30.92 58.02 -36.00
CA ALA A 168 31.26 58.58 -37.31
C ALA A 168 30.75 60.03 -37.46
N VAL A 169 29.52 60.32 -37.05
CA VAL A 169 28.96 61.68 -37.04
C VAL A 169 29.73 62.61 -36.10
N ILE A 170 30.09 62.15 -34.89
CA ILE A 170 30.92 62.94 -33.96
C ILE A 170 32.32 63.23 -34.56
N GLY A 171 32.90 62.25 -35.28
CA GLY A 171 34.16 62.42 -36.01
C GLY A 171 34.07 63.47 -37.13
N ALA A 172 33.01 63.42 -37.94
CA ALA A 172 32.76 64.40 -39.00
C ALA A 172 32.55 65.81 -38.44
N ASN A 173 31.68 65.96 -37.43
CA ASN A 173 31.42 67.24 -36.76
C ASN A 173 32.70 67.84 -36.16
N ARG A 174 33.61 67.00 -35.63
CA ARG A 174 34.90 67.47 -35.11
C ARG A 174 35.80 68.00 -36.24
N SER A 175 35.87 67.31 -37.38
CA SER A 175 36.63 67.77 -38.56
C SER A 175 36.09 69.10 -39.06
N GLU A 176 34.76 69.26 -39.15
CA GLU A 176 34.14 70.51 -39.60
C GLU A 176 34.47 71.67 -38.65
N ILE A 177 34.44 71.45 -37.33
CA ILE A 177 34.83 72.46 -36.33
C ILE A 177 36.32 72.83 -36.45
N GLU A 178 37.19 71.86 -36.72
CA GLU A 178 38.63 72.06 -36.89
C GLU A 178 38.94 72.87 -38.17
N GLU A 179 38.28 72.54 -39.29
CA GLU A 179 38.34 73.31 -40.55
C GLU A 179 37.79 74.74 -40.40
N GLN A 180 36.66 74.91 -39.70
CA GLN A 180 36.09 76.23 -39.40
C GLN A 180 37.03 77.06 -38.52
N HIS A 181 37.67 76.45 -37.51
CA HIS A 181 38.63 77.11 -36.63
C HIS A 181 39.90 77.55 -37.39
N GLU A 182 40.47 76.70 -38.26
CA GLU A 182 41.56 77.11 -39.13
C GLU A 182 41.18 78.27 -40.07
N ALA A 183 39.97 78.23 -40.65
CA ALA A 183 39.47 79.29 -41.51
C ALA A 183 39.34 80.63 -40.77
N MET A 184 38.91 80.61 -39.51
CA MET A 184 38.87 81.80 -38.63
C MET A 184 40.26 82.35 -38.32
N LEU A 185 41.26 81.49 -38.08
CA LEU A 185 42.65 81.93 -37.86
C LEU A 185 43.24 82.59 -39.12
N ARG A 186 43.08 81.97 -40.29
CA ARG A 186 43.51 82.56 -41.59
C ARG A 186 42.81 83.89 -41.90
N ALA A 187 41.60 84.10 -41.41
CA ALA A 187 40.88 85.37 -41.54
C ALA A 187 41.40 86.48 -40.61
N GLN A 188 42.07 86.14 -39.49
CA GLN A 188 42.73 87.14 -38.63
C GLN A 188 44.12 87.55 -39.13
N GLU A 189 44.85 86.64 -39.78
CA GLU A 189 46.18 86.94 -40.35
C GLU A 189 46.14 87.94 -41.53
N THR A 190 44.97 88.16 -42.14
CA THR A 190 44.82 88.94 -43.38
C THR A 190 44.52 90.43 -43.20
N GLU A 191 44.32 90.95 -41.98
CA GLU A 191 44.08 92.39 -41.74
C GLU A 191 45.36 93.23 -41.52
N ILE A 192 46.57 92.65 -41.51
CA ILE A 192 47.81 93.38 -41.16
C ILE A 192 48.71 93.64 -42.38
N THR A 193 48.42 94.69 -43.16
CA THR A 193 49.41 95.33 -44.06
C THR A 193 49.24 96.86 -44.09
N PRO A 194 50.34 97.60 -43.90
CA PRO A 194 50.87 98.47 -44.98
C PRO A 194 52.37 98.22 -45.17
N GLU A 195 52.79 97.73 -46.35
CA GLU A 195 53.28 98.49 -47.52
C GLU A 195 54.81 98.53 -47.62
N PRO A 196 55.39 98.60 -48.83
CA PRO A 196 56.79 98.24 -49.07
C PRO A 196 57.77 99.43 -49.03
N GLN A 197 59.05 99.14 -48.79
CA GLN A 197 60.16 99.97 -49.27
C GLN A 197 61.18 99.17 -50.08
N TYR A 198 61.93 99.90 -50.90
CA TYR A 198 62.62 99.42 -52.10
C TYR A 198 64.14 99.35 -51.87
N VAL A 199 64.77 98.23 -52.26
CA VAL A 199 66.20 98.02 -52.63
C VAL A 199 67.29 98.54 -51.66
N ASP A 200 68.40 97.83 -51.43
CA ASP A 200 69.46 97.57 -52.42
C ASP A 200 70.16 96.21 -52.20
N SER A 201 71.22 95.99 -52.94
CA SER A 201 71.80 94.72 -53.37
C SER A 201 73.09 94.33 -52.63
N ALA A 202 73.61 93.16 -53.01
CA ALA A 202 74.96 92.66 -52.70
C ALA A 202 75.27 92.25 -51.25
N PHE A 203 75.03 90.96 -50.94
CA PHE A 203 76.15 90.03 -50.82
C PHE A 203 75.72 88.56 -51.07
N ALA A 204 76.68 87.73 -51.49
CA ALA A 204 76.57 86.26 -51.52
C ALA A 204 77.72 85.71 -50.65
N PRO A 205 77.59 84.53 -50.02
CA PRO A 205 77.69 83.28 -50.78
C PRO A 205 76.72 82.17 -50.35
N GLN A 206 76.83 81.03 -51.02
CA GLN A 206 76.27 79.74 -50.63
C GLN A 206 76.92 79.21 -49.34
N GLU A 207 76.23 78.32 -48.61
CA GLU A 207 76.80 77.02 -48.22
C GLU A 207 75.70 75.93 -48.28
N ASN A 208 76.12 74.67 -48.36
CA ASN A 208 75.26 73.49 -48.46
C ASN A 208 75.52 72.55 -47.28
N TYR A 209 74.48 72.14 -46.57
CA TYR A 209 74.55 71.06 -45.58
C TYR A 209 73.30 70.19 -45.66
N GLU A 210 73.50 68.93 -46.02
CA GLU A 210 72.48 67.87 -46.04
C GLU A 210 72.48 67.07 -44.72
N GLU A 211 71.56 66.10 -44.64
CA GLU A 211 71.68 64.84 -43.88
C GLU A 211 71.31 64.82 -42.36
N GLN A 212 70.72 63.77 -41.74
CA GLN A 212 69.61 62.84 -42.11
C GLN A 212 69.21 61.96 -40.89
N ALA A 213 67.91 61.63 -40.72
CA ALA A 213 67.35 60.49 -39.94
C ALA A 213 65.80 60.49 -40.07
N SER A 214 65.02 59.45 -40.46
CA SER A 214 65.25 58.02 -40.76
C SER A 214 65.63 57.14 -39.55
N TYR A 215 64.94 56.04 -39.16
CA TYR A 215 63.58 55.45 -39.39
C TYR A 215 63.21 54.61 -38.10
N ALA A 216 62.27 53.65 -37.94
CA ALA A 216 61.36 52.86 -38.80
C ALA A 216 60.19 52.18 -38.01
N GLN A 217 59.23 51.60 -38.74
CA GLN A 217 58.28 50.51 -38.38
C GLN A 217 58.16 49.58 -39.64
N PRO A 218 57.46 48.40 -39.66
CA PRO A 218 56.66 47.68 -38.65
C PRO A 218 57.03 46.17 -38.52
N GLY A 219 56.14 45.35 -37.93
CA GLY A 219 56.11 43.87 -37.98
C GLY A 219 54.83 43.30 -37.33
N GLN A 220 54.30 42.16 -37.82
CA GLN A 220 52.97 41.60 -37.46
C GLN A 220 52.99 40.05 -37.34
N GLU A 221 51.81 39.44 -37.12
CA GLU A 221 51.44 38.00 -37.33
C GLU A 221 51.94 36.99 -36.25
N GLU A 222 51.20 35.93 -35.84
CA GLU A 222 49.81 35.46 -36.15
C GLU A 222 49.26 34.47 -35.08
N GLU A 223 47.93 34.21 -35.06
CA GLU A 223 47.13 33.06 -34.52
C GLU A 223 47.48 32.37 -33.13
N ASN A 224 46.62 31.63 -32.39
CA ASN A 224 45.41 30.84 -32.72
C ASN A 224 44.51 30.49 -31.49
N ILE A 225 43.20 30.77 -31.58
CA ILE A 225 41.99 30.00 -31.16
C ILE A 225 41.83 29.21 -29.81
N GLN A 226 40.58 29.24 -29.30
CA GLN A 226 39.83 28.33 -28.37
C GLN A 226 39.86 28.57 -26.82
N PRO A 227 38.80 28.16 -26.07
CA PRO A 227 38.39 28.80 -24.81
C PRO A 227 38.60 27.97 -23.53
N ALA A 228 38.19 28.55 -22.38
CA ALA A 228 38.22 27.90 -21.07
C ALA A 228 37.34 26.63 -20.99
N PRO A 229 37.81 25.55 -20.33
CA PRO A 229 37.08 24.30 -20.26
C PRO A 229 35.93 24.32 -19.24
N LYS A 230 34.78 23.78 -19.63
CA LYS A 230 33.92 23.07 -18.67
C LYS A 230 34.56 21.70 -18.41
N ASN A 231 34.86 21.37 -17.16
CA ASN A 231 34.62 20.03 -16.65
C ASN A 231 34.58 20.03 -15.12
N VAL A 232 33.60 19.31 -14.58
CA VAL A 232 33.41 19.11 -13.14
C VAL A 232 33.93 17.71 -12.81
N PRO A 233 34.83 17.52 -11.83
CA PRO A 233 35.07 16.20 -11.25
C PRO A 233 33.82 15.77 -10.47
N ALA A 234 33.30 14.58 -10.76
CA ALA A 234 32.20 13.99 -10.00
C ALA A 234 32.71 13.37 -8.68
N GLU A 235 31.79 12.72 -7.95
CA GLU A 235 32.06 11.75 -6.88
C GLU A 235 32.57 12.33 -5.54
N SER A 236 31.62 12.79 -4.73
CA SER A 236 31.42 12.18 -3.40
C SER A 236 29.92 12.07 -3.12
N GLU A 237 29.45 10.86 -2.83
CA GLU A 237 28.05 10.58 -2.52
C GLU A 237 27.80 10.85 -1.03
N ASP A 238 27.06 11.91 -0.71
CA ASP A 238 26.51 12.12 0.64
C ASP A 238 25.18 11.35 0.74
N ASP A 239 25.24 10.10 1.19
CA ASP A 239 24.07 9.29 1.53
C ASP A 239 23.33 9.91 2.75
N GLU A 240 22.32 10.75 2.50
CA GLU A 240 21.31 11.06 3.52
C GLU A 240 20.45 9.80 3.77
N VAL A 241 20.95 8.95 4.66
CA VAL A 241 20.19 7.83 5.21
C VAL A 241 19.02 8.38 6.02
N PHE A 242 17.85 8.44 5.38
CA PHE A 242 16.58 8.55 6.07
C PHE A 242 16.33 7.26 6.86
N GLU A 243 16.69 7.27 8.15
CA GLU A 243 16.15 6.32 9.12
C GLU A 243 14.64 6.54 9.19
N TYR A 244 13.88 5.61 8.62
CA TYR A 244 12.49 5.42 9.01
C TYR A 244 12.52 4.77 10.39
N GLU A 245 12.20 5.52 11.43
CA GLU A 245 11.91 4.95 12.74
C GLU A 245 10.62 4.11 12.60
N ASP A 246 10.77 2.78 12.59
CA ASP A 246 9.65 1.84 12.64
C ASP A 246 8.97 1.93 14.02
N GLU A 247 8.07 2.91 14.17
CA GLU A 247 7.11 2.98 15.28
C GLU A 247 6.08 1.83 15.13
N GLU A 248 6.48 0.60 15.48
CA GLU A 248 5.54 -0.50 15.76
C GLU A 248 4.76 -0.19 17.06
N ASP A 249 3.74 0.66 16.93
CA ASP A 249 2.83 1.01 18.01
C ASP A 249 1.83 -0.15 18.24
N ASP A 250 2.03 -0.91 19.32
CA ASP A 250 1.29 -2.11 19.72
C ASP A 250 -0.24 -1.86 19.80
N LEU A 251 -1.00 -2.20 18.75
CA LEU A 251 -2.45 -1.94 18.67
C LEU A 251 -3.35 -3.19 18.65
N PHE A 252 -2.99 -4.26 19.37
CA PHE A 252 -3.93 -5.32 19.77
C PHE A 252 -3.54 -5.95 21.12
N GLY A 253 -4.20 -5.54 22.22
CA GLY A 253 -3.74 -5.90 23.58
C GLY A 253 -4.72 -5.77 24.75
N GLU A 254 -6.04 -5.85 24.56
CA GLU A 254 -7.01 -6.07 25.65
C GLU A 254 -8.25 -6.89 25.20
#